data_AF-A0A842NDX6-F1
#
_entry.id   AF-A0A842NDX6-F1
#
_cell.length_a   1.000
_cell.length_b   1.000
_cell.length_c   1.000
_cell.angle_alpha   90.00
_cell.angle_beta   90.00
_cell.angle_gamma   90.00
#
_symmetry.space_group_name_H-M   'P 1'
#
loop_
_entity.id
_entity.type
_entity.pdbx_description
1 polymer ?
#
loop_
_entity_poly.entity_id
_entity_poly.type
_entity_poly.pdbx_seq_one_letter_code
_entity_poly.pdbx_strand_id
1 'polypeptide(L)'
;GHIADGARRAERSLDDIDVVGCVWFSVSQDPEKAKDALRDLVTFYGPHLAPEMIAKIGLSPSDFDPIKEAYAARDPERARALMTDEMADIAIHGTPEDCIRRLEKLVARGLTHVRFGPPLGPDPAETIRLIGEEIIPYFRENPPQP
;
A
#
# COMPACT_ATOMS: atom_id res chain seq x y z
N GLY A 1 -5.55 6.50 -21.13
CA GLY A 1 -4.84 6.41 -19.83
C GLY A 1 -3.36 6.42 -20.14
N HIS A 2 -2.53 7.11 -19.35
CA HIS A 2 -1.17 7.48 -19.77
C HIS A 2 -0.31 6.32 -20.32
N ILE A 3 -0.41 5.13 -19.73
CA ILE A 3 0.29 3.92 -20.19
C ILE A 3 -0.21 3.48 -21.57
N ALA A 4 -1.52 3.33 -21.75
CA ALA A 4 -2.14 2.98 -23.04
C ALA A 4 -1.82 3.98 -24.15
N ASP A 5 -1.81 5.26 -23.81
CA ASP A 5 -1.48 6.34 -24.75
C ASP A 5 0.01 6.28 -25.14
N GLY A 6 0.88 5.92 -24.19
CA GLY A 6 2.30 5.67 -24.45
C GLY A 6 2.56 4.46 -25.34
N ALA A 7 1.92 3.33 -25.03
CA ALA A 7 2.04 2.08 -25.80
C ALA A 7 1.63 2.28 -27.27
N ARG A 8 0.49 2.94 -27.50
CA ARG A 8 -0.01 3.27 -28.82
C ARG A 8 0.94 4.19 -29.61
N ARG A 9 1.53 5.20 -28.97
CA ARG A 9 2.54 6.08 -29.62
C ARG A 9 3.83 5.34 -29.96
N ALA A 10 4.15 4.29 -29.21
CA ALA A 10 5.33 3.46 -29.43
C ALA A 10 5.03 2.23 -30.30
N GLU A 11 3.83 2.12 -30.88
CA GLU A 11 3.39 0.97 -31.70
C GLU A 11 3.52 -0.39 -30.98
N ARG A 12 3.29 -0.41 -29.66
CA ARG A 12 3.30 -1.62 -28.81
C ARG A 12 1.89 -1.99 -28.34
N SER A 13 1.65 -3.28 -28.11
CA SER A 13 0.44 -3.72 -27.41
C SER A 13 0.54 -3.38 -25.92
N LEU A 14 -0.61 -3.16 -25.28
CA LEU A 14 -0.69 -3.11 -23.82
C LEU A 14 -0.34 -4.46 -23.19
N ASP A 15 -0.62 -5.56 -23.89
CA ASP A 15 -0.31 -6.92 -23.43
C ASP A 15 1.19 -7.19 -23.34
N ASP A 16 2.02 -6.39 -24.03
CA ASP A 16 3.49 -6.46 -23.98
C ASP A 16 4.06 -5.70 -22.77
N ILE A 17 3.21 -5.08 -21.94
CA ILE A 17 3.61 -4.22 -20.83
C ILE A 17 3.06 -4.80 -19.53
N ASP A 18 3.96 -5.34 -18.70
CA ASP A 18 3.62 -5.73 -17.34
C ASP A 18 3.50 -4.49 -16.44
N VAL A 19 2.25 -4.15 -16.09
CA VAL A 19 1.96 -3.03 -15.19
C VAL A 19 1.97 -3.53 -13.74
N VAL A 20 3.09 -3.32 -13.06
CA VAL A 20 3.29 -3.77 -11.69
C VAL A 20 2.83 -2.71 -10.69
N GLY A 21 1.83 -3.07 -9.88
CA GLY A 21 1.34 -2.26 -8.77
C GLY A 21 2.30 -2.38 -7.60
N CYS A 22 3.07 -1.32 -7.38
CA CYS A 22 3.97 -1.22 -6.24
C CYS A 22 3.21 -0.65 -5.04
N VAL A 23 2.96 -1.49 -4.03
CA VAL A 23 2.21 -1.10 -2.84
C VAL A 23 3.08 -1.19 -1.60
N TRP A 24 2.88 -0.28 -0.64
CA TRP A 24 3.30 -0.57 0.73
C TRP A 24 2.35 -1.59 1.32
N PHE A 25 2.91 -2.57 2.03
CA PHE A 25 2.15 -3.75 2.42
C PHE A 25 2.54 -4.20 3.82
N SER A 26 1.54 -4.54 4.62
CA SER A 26 1.74 -5.07 5.97
C SER A 26 0.61 -6.01 6.37
N VAL A 27 0.88 -7.30 6.54
CA VAL A 27 -0.16 -8.29 6.90
C VAL A 27 0.23 -9.03 8.16
N SER A 28 -0.74 -9.24 9.04
CA SER A 28 -0.61 -10.04 10.26
C SER A 28 -1.99 -10.55 10.65
N GLN A 29 -2.06 -11.68 11.36
CA GLN A 29 -3.33 -12.17 11.92
C GLN A 29 -3.93 -11.20 12.95
N ASP A 30 -3.11 -10.33 13.53
CA ASP A 30 -3.52 -9.17 14.32
C ASP A 30 -3.48 -7.90 13.45
N PRO A 31 -4.64 -7.28 13.14
CA PRO A 31 -4.70 -6.11 12.26
C PRO A 31 -4.05 -4.87 12.86
N GLU A 32 -4.04 -4.73 14.19
CA GLU A 32 -3.38 -3.60 14.85
C GLU A 32 -1.87 -3.72 14.76
N LYS A 33 -1.31 -4.94 14.89
CA LYS A 33 0.13 -5.15 14.65
C LYS A 33 0.53 -4.91 13.19
N ALA A 34 -0.34 -5.29 12.25
CA ALA A 34 -0.12 -4.99 10.83
C ALA A 34 -0.06 -3.48 10.60
N LYS A 35 -0.98 -2.73 11.20
CA LYS A 35 -1.01 -1.26 11.12
C LYS A 35 0.21 -0.63 11.81
N ASP A 36 0.55 -1.06 13.03
CA ASP A 36 1.65 -0.50 13.80
C ASP A 36 3.01 -0.66 13.10
N ALA A 37 3.21 -1.76 12.36
CA ALA A 37 4.42 -1.96 11.56
C ALA A 37 4.63 -0.87 10.48
N LEU A 38 3.58 -0.14 10.09
CA LEU A 38 3.65 0.94 9.10
C LEU A 38 4.13 2.28 9.67
N ARG A 39 4.15 2.47 11.00
CA ARG A 39 4.37 3.79 11.63
C ARG A 39 5.54 4.53 11.05
N ASP A 40 6.69 3.87 10.94
CA ASP A 40 7.92 4.49 10.45
C ASP A 40 7.80 4.92 9.01
N LEU A 41 7.28 4.02 8.17
CA LEU A 41 7.18 4.24 6.74
C LEU A 41 6.20 5.36 6.43
N VAL A 42 5.00 5.31 7.03
CA VAL A 42 3.93 6.27 6.78
C VAL A 42 4.28 7.64 7.33
N THR A 43 4.80 7.74 8.54
CA THR A 43 5.13 9.05 9.13
C THR A 43 6.34 9.69 8.46
N PHE A 44 7.31 8.90 8.00
CA PHE A 44 8.47 9.42 7.30
C PHE A 44 8.17 9.83 5.84
N TYR A 45 7.45 8.99 5.08
CA TYR A 45 7.21 9.24 3.65
C TYR A 45 5.90 9.97 3.36
N GLY A 46 4.87 9.80 4.19
CA GLY A 46 3.56 10.43 4.04
C GLY A 46 3.63 11.95 3.80
N PRO A 47 4.38 12.73 4.60
CA PRO A 47 4.53 14.17 4.39
C PRO A 47 5.17 14.57 3.05
N HIS A 48 5.82 13.62 2.36
CA HIS A 48 6.53 13.84 1.09
C HIS A 48 5.74 13.33 -0.13
N LEU A 49 4.54 12.77 0.07
CA LEU A 49 3.70 12.31 -1.02
C LEU A 49 3.03 13.49 -1.74
N ALA A 50 2.76 13.28 -3.03
CA ALA A 50 2.07 14.29 -3.85
C ALA A 50 0.66 14.55 -3.29
N PRO A 51 0.18 15.81 -3.26
CA PRO A 51 -1.15 16.14 -2.72
C PRO A 51 -2.28 15.33 -3.35
N GLU A 52 -2.20 15.03 -4.65
CA GLU A 52 -3.21 14.24 -5.35
C GLU A 52 -3.26 12.78 -4.91
N MET A 53 -2.16 12.26 -4.35
CA MET A 53 -2.11 10.93 -3.75
C MET A 53 -2.74 10.95 -2.36
N ILE A 54 -2.38 11.94 -1.54
CA ILE A 54 -2.91 12.11 -0.19
C ILE A 54 -4.44 12.35 -0.23
N ALA A 55 -4.93 13.13 -1.18
CA ALA A 55 -6.36 13.39 -1.35
C ALA A 55 -7.20 12.13 -1.61
N LYS A 56 -6.61 11.06 -2.16
CA LYS A 56 -7.33 9.79 -2.43
C LYS A 56 -7.77 9.06 -1.17
N ILE A 57 -7.11 9.33 -0.04
CA ILE A 57 -7.47 8.78 1.27
C ILE A 57 -8.17 9.84 2.15
N GLY A 58 -8.63 10.94 1.55
CA GLY A 58 -9.37 11.99 2.27
C GLY A 58 -8.49 12.91 3.12
N LEU A 59 -7.17 12.83 2.99
CA LEU A 59 -6.22 13.69 3.70
C LEU A 59 -5.74 14.85 2.82
N SER A 60 -5.04 15.77 3.45
CA SER A 60 -4.37 16.93 2.89
C SER A 60 -2.91 17.00 3.37
N PRO A 61 -2.03 17.74 2.69
CA PRO A 61 -0.66 17.93 3.16
C PRO A 61 -0.54 18.51 4.57
N SER A 62 -1.53 19.30 5.02
CA SER A 62 -1.56 19.88 6.36
C SER A 62 -1.84 18.86 7.47
N ASP A 63 -2.48 17.73 7.16
CA ASP A 63 -2.70 16.67 8.16
C ASP A 63 -1.38 16.05 8.64
N PHE A 64 -0.31 16.20 7.85
CA PHE A 64 1.05 15.77 8.18
C PHE A 64 1.91 16.84 8.84
N ASP A 65 1.40 18.07 9.06
CA ASP A 65 2.17 19.15 9.70
C ASP A 65 2.68 18.77 11.10
N PRO A 66 1.86 18.18 12.00
CA PRO A 66 2.34 17.75 13.33
C PRO A 66 3.46 16.72 13.27
N ILE A 67 3.45 15.84 12.25
CA ILE A 67 4.50 14.84 12.03
C ILE A 67 5.81 15.51 11.59
N LYS A 68 5.74 16.48 10.67
CA LYS A 68 6.92 17.26 10.23
C LYS A 68 7.53 18.04 11.39
N GLU A 69 6.71 18.63 12.24
CA GLU A 69 7.15 19.34 13.45
C GLU A 69 7.87 18.41 14.43
N ALA A 70 7.35 17.20 14.64
CA ALA A 70 7.99 16.21 15.50
C ALA A 70 9.38 15.80 14.97
N TYR A 71 9.53 15.57 13.66
CA TYR A 71 10.85 15.31 13.06
C TYR A 71 11.79 16.50 13.14
N ALA A 72 11.30 17.74 12.94
CA ALA A 72 12.10 18.95 13.09
C ALA A 72 12.60 19.13 14.54
N ALA A 73 11.81 18.70 15.53
CA ALA A 73 12.18 18.65 16.94
C ALA A 73 13.10 17.46 17.31
N ARG A 74 13.48 16.62 16.34
CA ARG A 74 14.25 15.38 16.53
C ARG A 74 13.56 14.37 17.46
N ASP A 75 12.23 14.32 17.41
CA ASP A 75 11.39 13.41 18.19
C ASP A 75 10.64 12.43 17.27
N PRO A 76 11.34 11.39 16.76
CA PRO A 76 10.72 10.40 15.86
C PRO A 76 9.66 9.55 16.56
N GLU A 77 9.72 9.39 17.89
CA GLU A 77 8.72 8.62 18.64
C GLU A 77 7.39 9.36 18.69
N ARG A 78 7.41 10.68 18.91
CA ARG A 78 6.23 11.52 18.75
C ARG A 78 5.69 11.47 17.32
N ALA A 79 6.55 11.51 16.31
CA ALA A 79 6.11 11.40 14.92
C ALA A 79 5.35 10.08 14.67
N ARG A 80 5.91 8.94 15.10
CA ARG A 80 5.26 7.62 15.02
C ARG A 80 3.92 7.57 15.72
N ALA A 81 3.81 8.19 16.90
CA ALA A 81 2.57 8.22 17.69
C ALA A 81 1.45 9.03 17.03
N LEU A 82 1.78 9.96 16.13
CA LEU A 82 0.82 10.81 15.42
C LEU A 82 0.20 10.16 14.18
N MET A 83 0.63 8.95 13.78
CA MET A 83 -0.01 8.23 12.68
C MET A 83 -1.47 7.90 13.01
N THR A 84 -2.39 8.31 12.15
CA THR A 84 -3.82 7.95 12.24
C THR A 84 -4.16 6.74 11.37
N ASP A 85 -5.38 6.21 11.53
CA ASP A 85 -5.88 5.11 10.70
C ASP A 85 -6.00 5.53 9.23
N GLU A 86 -6.46 6.76 8.96
CA GLU A 86 -6.53 7.30 7.60
C GLU A 86 -5.15 7.41 6.95
N MET A 87 -4.12 7.79 7.71
CA MET A 87 -2.75 7.83 7.19
C MET A 87 -2.23 6.42 6.86
N ALA A 88 -2.64 5.40 7.61
CA ALA A 88 -2.25 4.01 7.35
C ALA A 88 -2.87 3.45 6.05
N ASP A 89 -4.05 3.95 5.64
CA ASP A 89 -4.75 3.54 4.41
C ASP A 89 -4.01 3.93 3.09
N ILE A 90 -2.88 4.64 3.18
CA ILE A 90 -1.92 4.77 2.07
C ILE A 90 -1.32 3.41 1.68
N ALA A 91 -1.20 2.50 2.66
CA ALA A 91 -0.73 1.13 2.49
C ALA A 91 -1.89 0.13 2.48
N ILE A 92 -1.63 -1.06 1.95
CA ILE A 92 -2.52 -2.21 2.18
C ILE A 92 -2.10 -2.87 3.49
N HIS A 93 -3.01 -2.92 4.46
CA HIS A 93 -2.74 -3.58 5.73
C HIS A 93 -3.95 -4.25 6.37
N GLY A 94 -3.68 -5.11 7.36
CA GLY A 94 -4.67 -5.79 8.19
C GLY A 94 -4.44 -7.30 8.23
N THR A 95 -5.52 -8.06 8.40
CA THR A 95 -5.52 -9.52 8.24
C THR A 95 -5.36 -9.93 6.77
N PRO A 96 -5.12 -11.21 6.47
CA PRO A 96 -5.17 -11.70 5.09
C PRO A 96 -6.48 -11.34 4.37
N GLU A 97 -7.63 -11.44 5.02
CA GLU A 97 -8.92 -11.04 4.43
C GLU A 97 -9.01 -9.54 4.15
N ASP A 98 -8.50 -8.70 5.05
CA ASP A 98 -8.42 -7.25 4.83
C ASP A 98 -7.57 -6.90 3.61
N CYS A 99 -6.43 -7.58 3.47
CA CYS A 99 -5.51 -7.40 2.37
C CYS A 99 -6.12 -7.85 1.05
N ILE A 100 -6.76 -9.03 1.02
CA ILE A 100 -7.48 -9.56 -0.15
C ILE A 100 -8.53 -8.55 -0.62
N ARG A 101 -9.40 -8.08 0.27
CA ARG A 101 -10.46 -7.12 -0.06
C ARG A 101 -9.94 -5.79 -0.63
N ARG A 102 -8.77 -5.33 -0.18
CA ARG A 102 -8.10 -4.15 -0.72
C ARG A 102 -7.47 -4.43 -2.10
N LEU A 103 -6.84 -5.59 -2.25
CA LEU A 103 -6.25 -6.05 -3.52
C LEU A 103 -7.31 -6.27 -4.61
N GLU A 104 -8.47 -6.82 -4.27
CA GLU A 104 -9.60 -6.99 -5.20
C GLU A 104 -10.02 -5.66 -5.86
N LYS A 105 -10.01 -4.56 -5.11
CA LYS A 105 -10.32 -3.23 -5.65
C LYS A 105 -9.28 -2.76 -6.67
N LEU A 106 -8.03 -3.18 -6.53
CA LEU A 106 -6.96 -2.88 -7.48
C LEU A 106 -7.05 -3.78 -8.71
N VAL A 107 -7.31 -5.06 -8.49
CA VAL A 107 -7.55 -6.05 -9.54
C VAL A 107 -8.72 -5.64 -10.43
N ALA A 108 -9.84 -5.21 -9.85
CA ALA A 108 -11.01 -4.70 -10.57
C ALA A 108 -10.72 -3.43 -11.40
N ARG A 109 -9.57 -2.77 -11.18
CA ARG A 109 -9.09 -1.63 -11.97
C ARG A 109 -8.05 -2.04 -13.02
N GLY A 110 -7.88 -3.34 -13.27
CA GLY A 110 -6.99 -3.91 -14.27
C GLY A 110 -5.58 -4.21 -13.76
N LEU A 111 -5.35 -4.24 -12.43
CA LEU A 111 -4.05 -4.61 -11.89
C LEU A 111 -3.84 -6.13 -11.94
N THR A 112 -2.83 -6.58 -12.67
CA THR A 112 -2.54 -8.00 -12.90
C THR A 112 -1.29 -8.50 -12.16
N HIS A 113 -0.39 -7.59 -11.76
CA HIS A 113 0.82 -7.92 -11.02
C HIS A 113 0.99 -6.97 -9.84
N VAL A 114 1.16 -7.52 -8.63
CA VAL A 114 1.41 -6.75 -7.40
C VAL A 114 2.80 -7.05 -6.88
N ARG A 115 3.54 -5.99 -6.54
CA ARG A 115 4.77 -6.08 -5.76
C ARG A 115 4.51 -5.59 -4.35
N PHE A 116 4.61 -6.51 -3.39
CA PHE A 116 4.55 -6.19 -1.96
C PHE A 116 5.84 -5.48 -1.53
N GLY A 117 5.71 -4.19 -1.19
CA GLY A 117 6.76 -3.37 -0.63
C GLY A 117 6.82 -3.43 0.90
N PRO A 118 7.82 -2.78 1.52
CA PRO A 118 7.97 -2.75 2.97
C PRO A 118 6.73 -2.18 3.67
N PRO A 119 6.55 -2.49 4.97
CA PRO A 119 7.42 -3.28 5.84
C PRO A 119 7.26 -4.81 5.71
N LEU A 120 6.23 -5.29 5.02
CA LEU A 120 5.82 -6.71 5.02
C LEU A 120 5.45 -7.21 6.42
N GLY A 121 4.70 -6.43 7.20
CA GLY A 121 4.21 -6.88 8.51
C GLY A 121 5.20 -6.71 9.66
N PRO A 122 4.80 -7.13 10.88
CA PRO A 122 5.65 -7.11 12.06
C PRO A 122 6.75 -8.19 12.03
N ASP A 123 6.51 -9.31 11.33
CA ASP A 123 7.48 -10.37 11.07
C ASP A 123 7.43 -10.74 9.57
N PRO A 124 8.49 -10.40 8.80
CA PRO A 124 8.54 -10.71 7.37
C PRO A 124 8.39 -12.21 7.04
N ALA A 125 8.86 -13.12 7.89
CA ALA A 125 8.75 -14.56 7.63
C ALA A 125 7.29 -15.03 7.78
N GLU A 126 6.60 -14.56 8.83
CA GLU A 126 5.17 -14.80 8.99
C GLU A 126 4.38 -14.19 7.84
N THR A 127 4.68 -12.95 7.45
CA THR A 127 4.01 -12.30 6.33
C THR A 127 4.18 -13.04 5.01
N ILE A 128 5.39 -13.51 4.68
CA ILE A 128 5.61 -14.33 3.48
C ILE A 128 4.75 -15.60 3.51
N ARG A 129 4.64 -16.24 4.68
CA ARG A 129 3.77 -17.41 4.88
C ARG A 129 2.30 -17.05 4.64
N LEU A 130 1.78 -16.00 5.27
CA LEU A 130 0.39 -15.54 5.10
C LEU A 130 0.09 -15.19 3.63
N ILE A 131 1.01 -14.52 2.94
CA ILE A 131 0.88 -14.24 1.51
C ILE A 131 0.78 -15.54 0.71
N GLY A 132 1.66 -16.52 0.99
CA GLY A 132 1.74 -17.78 0.27
C GLY A 132 0.59 -18.76 0.55
N GLU A 133 0.07 -18.76 1.76
CA GLU A 133 -0.94 -19.72 2.24
C GLU A 133 -2.38 -19.20 2.13
N GLU A 134 -2.59 -17.88 2.19
CA GLU A 134 -3.94 -17.31 2.28
C GLU A 134 -4.25 -16.35 1.12
N ILE A 135 -3.32 -15.46 0.77
CA ILE A 135 -3.58 -14.41 -0.25
C ILE A 135 -3.43 -14.95 -1.66
N ILE A 136 -2.29 -15.58 -2.00
CA ILE A 136 -2.03 -16.11 -3.34
C ILE A 136 -3.04 -17.20 -3.73
N PRO A 137 -3.36 -18.19 -2.87
CA PRO A 137 -4.36 -19.20 -3.19
C PRO A 137 -5.73 -18.61 -3.50
N TYR A 138 -6.17 -17.60 -2.75
CA TYR A 138 -7.44 -16.92 -2.99
C TYR A 138 -7.58 -16.39 -4.42
N PHE A 139 -6.57 -15.67 -4.92
CA PHE A 139 -6.61 -15.10 -6.28
C PHE A 139 -6.40 -16.16 -7.39
N ARG A 140 -5.84 -17.33 -7.05
CA ARG A 140 -5.77 -18.47 -7.99
C ARG A 140 -7.13 -19.15 -8.15
N GLU A 141 -7.88 -19.27 -7.05
CA GLU A 141 -9.21 -19.87 -7.03
C GLU A 141 -10.28 -18.90 -7.55
N ASN A 142 -10.06 -17.59 -7.37
CA ASN A 142 -10.95 -16.51 -7.79
C ASN A 142 -10.21 -15.59 -8.78
N PRO A 143 -9.91 -16.06 -10.01
CA PRO A 143 -9.19 -15.25 -10.98
C PRO A 143 -9.99 -13.99 -11.34
N PRO A 144 -9.29 -12.86 -11.63
CA PRO A 144 -9.94 -11.65 -12.10
C PRO A 144 -10.78 -11.95 -13.35
N GLN A 145 -12.02 -11.46 -13.39
CA GLN A 145 -12.81 -11.50 -14.61
C GLN A 145 -12.27 -10.43 -15.59
N PRO A 146 -12.16 -10.74 -16.89
CA PRO A 146 -11.64 -9.82 -17.90
C PRO A 146 -12.53 -8.59 -18.12
#